data_AF-A0A183B147-F1
#
_entry.id   AF-A0A183B147-F1
#
_cell.length_a   1.000
_cell.length_b   1.000
_cell.length_c   1.000
_cell.angle_alpha   90.00
_cell.angle_beta   90.00
_cell.angle_gamma   90.00
#
_symmetry.space_group_name_H-M   'P 1'
#
loop_
_entity.id
_entity.type
_entity.pdbx_description
1 polymer ?
#
loop_
_entity_poly.entity_id
_entity_poly.type
_entity_poly.pdbx_seq_one_letter_code
_entity_poly.pdbx_strand_id
1 'polypeptide(L)'
;MKDSSSQFMTTQVVDIGSGLGHLPNSLAAIVIQNRPSDRLPIRIYAIDCDPALDQKARLTLERFAQDSNVNLQSRARIVRRVLFRLTEPNVTEFMHL
;
A
#
# COMPACT_ATOMS: atom_id res chain seq x y z
N MET A 1 18.95 27.08 -20.42
CA MET A 1 18.42 26.46 -19.19
C MET A 1 16.95 26.21 -19.41
N LYS A 2 16.53 24.95 -19.54
CA LYS A 2 15.12 24.57 -19.55
C LYS A 2 14.88 23.84 -18.24
N ASP A 3 14.05 24.43 -17.40
CA ASP A 3 13.50 23.77 -16.23
C ASP A 3 12.71 22.54 -16.70
N SER A 4 13.11 21.37 -16.22
CA SER A 4 12.33 20.14 -16.36
C SER A 4 12.40 19.38 -15.04
N SER A 5 11.93 20.03 -13.98
CA SER A 5 11.38 19.38 -12.81
C SER A 5 10.07 18.69 -13.24
N SER A 6 10.18 17.59 -13.98
CA SER A 6 9.07 16.67 -14.15
C SER A 6 8.75 16.09 -12.77
N GLN A 7 7.84 16.75 -12.07
CA GLN A 7 7.31 16.28 -10.79
C GLN A 7 6.61 14.95 -11.09
N PHE A 8 7.29 13.83 -10.82
CA PHE A 8 6.74 12.50 -11.04
C PHE A 8 5.52 12.35 -10.12
N MET A 9 4.32 12.49 -10.71
CA MET A 9 3.06 12.24 -10.02
C MET A 9 3.07 10.79 -9.52
N THR A 10 2.99 10.62 -8.21
CA THR A 10 2.93 9.28 -7.60
C THR A 10 1.53 8.73 -7.81
N THR A 11 1.41 7.64 -8.56
CA THR A 11 0.14 6.92 -8.73
C THR A 11 -0.26 6.30 -7.39
N GLN A 12 -1.51 6.48 -6.99
CA GLN A 12 -2.05 5.87 -5.78
C GLN A 12 -3.09 4.84 -6.18
N VAL A 13 -2.96 3.62 -5.67
CA VAL A 13 -3.94 2.54 -5.83
C VAL A 13 -4.50 2.23 -4.46
N VAL A 14 -5.82 2.11 -4.36
CA VAL A 14 -6.51 1.80 -3.12
C VAL A 14 -7.28 0.50 -3.30
N ASP A 15 -7.04 -0.45 -2.40
CA ASP A 15 -7.73 -1.74 -2.33
C ASP A 15 -8.52 -1.80 -1.01
N ILE A 16 -9.85 -1.75 -1.10
CA ILE A 16 -10.77 -1.74 0.04
C ILE A 16 -11.30 -3.16 0.27
N GLY A 17 -11.26 -3.64 1.52
CA GLY A 17 -11.55 -5.04 1.82
C GLY A 17 -10.39 -5.97 1.43
N SER A 18 -9.17 -5.47 1.61
CA SER A 18 -7.94 -6.11 1.13
C SER A 18 -7.58 -7.43 1.82
N GLY A 19 -8.23 -7.76 2.94
CA GLY A 19 -8.01 -8.98 3.73
C GLY A 19 -6.55 -9.19 4.09
N LEU A 20 -6.02 -10.37 3.77
CA LEU A 20 -4.62 -10.75 3.97
C LEU A 20 -3.64 -10.05 3.01
N GLY A 21 -4.12 -9.27 2.04
CA GLY A 21 -3.30 -8.47 1.15
C GLY A 21 -2.75 -9.21 -0.08
N HIS A 22 -3.39 -10.28 -0.54
CA HIS A 22 -2.95 -11.01 -1.74
C HIS A 22 -2.93 -10.14 -3.00
N LEU A 23 -4.01 -9.42 -3.27
CA LEU A 23 -4.10 -8.51 -4.42
C LEU A 23 -3.04 -7.39 -4.39
N PRO A 24 -2.91 -6.59 -3.30
CA PRO A 24 -1.96 -5.48 -3.27
C PRO A 24 -0.51 -5.96 -3.31
N ASN A 25 -0.21 -7.13 -2.74
CA ASN A 25 1.13 -7.73 -2.83
C ASN A 25 1.45 -8.24 -4.24
N SER A 26 0.50 -8.88 -4.92
CA SER A 26 0.66 -9.32 -6.31
C SER A 26 0.82 -8.13 -7.25
N LEU A 27 0.04 -7.07 -7.05
CA LEU A 27 0.18 -5.84 -7.83
C LEU A 27 1.56 -5.20 -7.61
N ALA A 28 2.03 -5.11 -6.36
CA ALA A 28 3.38 -4.63 -6.06
C ALA A 28 4.45 -5.48 -6.76
N ALA A 29 4.30 -6.81 -6.76
CA ALA A 29 5.21 -7.71 -7.46
C ALA A 29 5.29 -7.42 -8.96
N ILE A 30 4.14 -7.27 -9.62
CA ILE A 30 4.04 -6.96 -11.05
C ILE A 30 4.70 -5.60 -11.35
N VAL A 31 4.44 -4.60 -10.52
CA VAL A 31 5.04 -3.27 -10.68
C VAL A 31 6.56 -3.33 -10.60
N ILE A 32 7.10 -4.03 -9.59
CA ILE A 32 8.55 -4.16 -9.40
C ILE A 32 9.19 -4.88 -10.58
N GLN A 33 8.57 -5.96 -11.06
CA GLN A 33 9.06 -6.73 -12.20
C GLN A 33 9.13 -5.88 -13.48
N ASN A 34 8.12 -5.05 -13.73
CA ASN A 34 8.07 -4.22 -14.93
C ASN A 34 8.89 -2.93 -14.82
N ARG A 35 9.25 -2.49 -13.61
CA ARG A 35 10.01 -1.26 -13.35
C ARG A 35 10.96 -1.45 -12.16
N PRO A 36 12.13 -2.07 -12.34
CA PRO A 36 13.11 -2.31 -11.27
C PRO A 36 13.88 -1.04 -10.86
N SER A 37 13.17 0.09 -10.72
CA SER A 37 13.74 1.36 -10.27
C SER A 37 13.55 1.53 -8.76
N ASP A 38 14.56 2.05 -8.07
CA ASP A 38 14.48 2.42 -6.66
C ASP A 38 13.42 3.50 -6.36
N ARG A 39 12.94 4.19 -7.41
CA ARG A 39 11.92 5.24 -7.33
C ARG A 39 10.68 4.83 -8.10
N LEU A 40 9.98 3.83 -7.58
CA LEU A 40 8.66 3.48 -8.09
C LEU A 40 7.65 4.60 -7.76
N PRO A 41 7.06 5.28 -8.76
CA PRO A 41 6.09 6.34 -8.55
C PRO A 41 4.70 5.74 -8.26
N ILE A 42 4.62 4.74 -7.38
CA ILE A 42 3.36 4.12 -6.98
C ILE A 42 3.30 3.87 -5.48
N ARG A 43 2.12 4.07 -4.90
CA ARG A 43 1.78 3.67 -3.54
C ARG A 43 0.50 2.86 -3.58
N ILE A 44 0.48 1.72 -2.91
CA ILE A 44 -0.69 0.84 -2.83
C ILE A 44 -1.18 0.86 -1.39
N TYR A 45 -2.37 1.41 -1.18
CA TYR A 45 -3.06 1.42 0.11
C TYR A 45 -3.99 0.22 0.18
N ALA A 46 -3.71 -0.70 1.09
CA ALA A 46 -4.51 -1.89 1.34
C ALA A 46 -5.27 -1.68 2.65
N ILE A 47 -6.58 -1.52 2.52
CA ILE A 47 -7.49 -1.13 3.60
C ILE A 47 -8.31 -2.34 4.01
N ASP A 48 -8.43 -2.57 5.31
CA ASP A 48 -9.35 -3.56 5.85
C ASP A 48 -9.96 -3.04 7.17
N CYS A 49 -11.08 -3.61 7.59
CA CYS A 49 -11.71 -3.29 8.87
C CYS A 49 -11.54 -4.39 9.93
N ASP A 50 -11.14 -5.60 9.54
CA ASP A 50 -10.85 -6.71 10.44
C ASP A 50 -9.43 -6.56 11.03
N PRO A 51 -9.29 -6.33 12.36
CA PRO A 51 -7.99 -6.17 12.99
C PRO A 51 -7.10 -7.42 12.93
N ALA A 52 -7.69 -8.62 12.93
CA ALA A 52 -6.93 -9.87 12.89
C ALA A 52 -6.35 -10.12 11.50
N LEU A 53 -7.10 -9.79 10.43
CA LEU A 53 -6.58 -9.84 9.07
C LEU A 53 -5.51 -8.78 8.84
N ASP A 54 -5.73 -7.54 9.31
CA ASP A 54 -4.74 -6.47 9.17
C ASP A 54 -3.43 -6.80 9.90
N GLN A 55 -3.51 -7.33 11.13
CA GLN A 55 -2.33 -7.75 11.87
C GLN A 55 -1.52 -8.82 11.12
N LYS A 56 -2.19 -9.87 10.59
CA LYS A 56 -1.52 -10.91 9.81
C LYS A 56 -0.88 -10.36 8.53
N ALA A 57 -1.56 -9.44 7.85
CA ALA A 57 -1.05 -8.79 6.65
C ALA A 57 0.18 -7.90 6.96
N ARG A 58 0.18 -7.16 8.08
CA ARG A 58 1.34 -6.35 8.53
C ARG A 58 2.55 -7.21 8.83
N LEU A 59 2.38 -8.29 9.59
CA LEU A 59 3.47 -9.24 9.86
C LEU A 59 4.09 -9.80 8.58
N THR A 60 3.28 -10.01 7.54
CA THR A 60 3.77 -10.43 6.22
C THR A 60 4.66 -9.36 5.58
N LEU A 61 4.26 -8.09 5.63
CA LEU A 61 5.07 -6.98 5.10
C LEU A 61 6.34 -6.74 5.94
N GLU A 62 6.29 -6.90 7.26
CA GLU A 62 7.46 -6.82 8.13
C GLU A 62 8.49 -7.89 7.78
N ARG A 63 8.04 -9.13 7.55
CA ARG A 63 8.90 -10.20 7.05
C ARG A 63 9.53 -9.84 5.71
N PHE A 64 8.75 -9.28 4.78
CA PHE A 64 9.29 -8.80 3.50
C PHE A 64 10.32 -7.70 3.66
N ALA A 65 10.16 -6.79 4.63
CA ALA A 65 11.10 -5.71 4.89
C ALA A 65 12.44 -6.20 5.46
N GLN A 66 12.44 -7.33 6.18
CA GLN A 66 13.62 -7.94 6.79
C GLN A 66 14.28 -8.99 5.90
N ASP A 67 13.63 -9.39 4.80
CA ASP A 67 14.14 -10.38 3.85
C ASP A 67 15.36 -9.83 3.08
N SER A 68 16.31 -10.69 2.70
CA SER A 68 17.48 -10.28 1.89
C SER A 68 17.13 -9.99 0.42
N ASN A 69 15.95 -10.43 -0.03
CA ASN A 69 15.46 -10.20 -1.38
C ASN A 69 14.97 -8.74 -1.56
N VAL A 70 15.69 -7.98 -2.39
CA VAL A 70 15.39 -6.58 -2.71
C VAL A 70 13.96 -6.38 -3.24
N ASN A 71 13.40 -7.36 -3.97
CA ASN A 71 12.03 -7.28 -4.46
C ASN A 71 11.02 -7.39 -3.31
N LEU A 72 11.26 -8.25 -2.32
CA LEU A 72 10.40 -8.34 -1.14
C LEU A 72 10.47 -7.07 -0.30
N GLN A 73 11.67 -6.55 -0.05
CA GLN A 73 11.84 -5.27 0.64
C GLN A 73 11.12 -4.13 -0.10
N SER A 74 11.17 -4.12 -1.44
CA SER A 74 10.46 -3.14 -2.27
C SER A 74 8.95 -3.27 -2.15
N ARG A 75 8.39 -4.48 -2.05
CA ARG A 75 6.95 -4.68 -1.78
C ARG A 75 6.54 -4.04 -0.46
N ALA A 76 7.32 -4.24 0.60
CA ALA A 76 7.06 -3.63 1.91
C ALA A 76 7.14 -2.10 1.91
N ARG A 77 7.85 -1.49 0.94
CA ARG A 77 7.90 -0.04 0.75
C ARG A 77 6.70 0.49 -0.03
N ILE A 78 6.20 -0.26 -1.02
CA ILE A 78 5.11 0.16 -1.91
C ILE A 78 3.74 -0.02 -1.24
N VAL A 79 3.54 -1.16 -0.58
CA VAL A 79 2.28 -1.51 0.07
C VAL A 79 2.20 -0.87 1.45
N ARG A 80 1.06 -0.23 1.74
CA ARG A 80 0.73 0.40 3.01
C ARG A 80 -0.57 -0.17 3.55
N ARG A 81 -0.54 -0.69 4.76
CA ARG A 81 -1.71 -1.22 5.47
C ARG A 81 -2.42 -0.12 6.23
N VAL A 82 -3.73 -0.03 6.06
CA VAL A 82 -4.60 0.88 6.82
C VAL A 82 -5.72 0.06 7.45
N LEU A 83 -5.80 0.10 8.78
CA LEU A 83 -6.94 -0.46 9.51
C LEU A 83 -8.01 0.61 9.60
N PHE A 84 -9.10 0.45 8.86
CA PHE A 84 -10.25 1.33 8.93
C PHE A 84 -11.11 0.94 10.13
N ARG A 85 -11.39 1.92 11.00
CA ARG A 85 -12.31 1.77 12.12
C ARG A 85 -13.34 2.88 12.04
N LEU A 86 -14.61 2.54 12.23
CA LEU A 86 -15.64 3.54 12.47
C LEU A 86 -15.42 4.09 13.89
N THR A 87 -14.99 5.33 13.98
CA THR A 87 -14.97 6.13 15.21
C THR A 87 -16.09 7.16 15.10
N GLU A 88 -16.58 7.72 16.22
CA GLU A 88 -17.65 8.74 16.20
C GLU A 88 -17.44 9.85 15.15
N PRO A 89 -16.23 10.42 14.96
CA PRO A 89 -15.99 11.42 13.91
C PRO A 89 -16.29 10.93 12.49
N ASN A 90 -16.02 9.65 12.20
CA ASN A 90 -16.21 9.06 10.87
C ASN A 90 -17.69 8.75 10.57
N VAL A 91 -18.55 8.74 11.58
CA VAL A 91 -19.99 8.43 11.44
C VAL A 91 -20.80 9.71 11.32
N THR A 92 -20.44 10.77 12.06
CA THR A 92 -21.15 12.06 12.03
C THR A 92 -21.14 12.69 10.63
N GLU A 93 -20.04 12.57 9.88
CA GLU A 93 -19.97 13.05 8.49
C GLU A 93 -20.88 12.31 7.51
N PHE A 94 -21.19 11.02 7.74
CA PHE A 94 -22.08 10.25 6.87
C PHE A 94 -23.56 10.49 7.13
N MET A 95 -23.93 10.90 8.35
CA MET A 95 -25.31 11.16 8.74
C MET A 95 -25.85 12.51 8.24
N HIS A 96 -25.00 13.33 7.61
CA HIS A 96 -25.34 14.66 7.07
C HIS A 96 -25.31 14.74 5.53
N LEU A 97 -25.24 13.59 4.85
CA LEU A 97 -25.41 13.44 3.39
C LEU A 97 -26.81 12.90 3.06
#